data_AF-A0A1X0U5Z2-F1
#
_entry.id   AF-A0A1X0U5Z2-F1
#
_cell.length_a   1.000
_cell.length_b   1.000
_cell.length_c   1.000
_cell.angle_alpha   90.00
_cell.angle_beta   90.00
_cell.angle_gamma   90.00
#
_symmetry.space_group_name_H-M   'P 1'
#
loop_
_entity.id
_entity.type
_entity.pdbx_description
1 polymer ?
#
loop_
_entity_poly.entity_id
_entity_poly.type
_entity_poly.pdbx_seq_one_letter_code
_entity_poly.pdbx_strand_id
1 'polypeptide(L)'
;MSTEATAENTTVHLTAEEHLADLQARALNGEPVEASALAEARAAVELDGLKAEGQSRRDRQAAEHAALQAQADAKAKAATIVAEASAGQALKAFDGAVAALEKLYAAVENCNDAIQSVAGVFDEAGVRCQSSSAGERQRDPDNHLVDPQNHAVADLIGGGTYVSVKVDGKTYGRLRTSEWVGHALDQVAKRHDGLPIPYAPAIQSRLGLSRPSNAELAEHLSA
;
A
#
# COMPACT_ATOMS: atom_id res chain seq x y z
N MET A 1 -2.63 47.17 -85.91
CA MET A 1 -2.25 46.85 -84.52
C MET A 1 -3.34 45.94 -83.97
N SER A 2 -3.08 44.64 -84.03
CA SER A 2 -3.97 43.60 -83.51
C SER A 2 -3.54 43.27 -82.10
N THR A 3 -4.46 43.29 -81.15
CA THR A 3 -4.28 42.72 -79.82
C THR A 3 -5.27 41.58 -79.69
N GLU A 4 -4.79 40.35 -79.92
CA GLU A 4 -5.44 39.10 -79.54
C GLU A 4 -5.44 38.99 -78.01
N ALA A 5 -6.64 38.85 -77.43
CA ALA A 5 -6.81 38.48 -76.04
C ALA A 5 -6.73 36.96 -75.91
N THR A 6 -5.71 36.48 -75.21
CA THR A 6 -5.56 35.07 -74.82
C THR A 6 -6.47 34.81 -73.62
N ALA A 7 -7.52 34.01 -73.81
CA ALA A 7 -8.38 33.54 -72.72
C ALA A 7 -7.69 32.36 -72.00
N GLU A 8 -7.38 32.56 -70.72
CA GLU A 8 -6.94 31.51 -69.80
C GLU A 8 -8.10 30.54 -69.51
N ASN A 9 -8.00 29.32 -70.04
CA ASN A 9 -8.93 28.24 -69.76
C ASN A 9 -8.63 27.66 -68.36
N THR A 10 -9.36 28.15 -67.35
CA THR A 10 -9.29 27.63 -65.98
C THR A 10 -10.12 26.35 -65.89
N THR A 11 -9.46 25.19 -65.89
CA THR A 11 -10.13 23.89 -65.68
C THR A 11 -10.53 23.79 -64.20
N VAL A 12 -11.80 24.05 -63.90
CA VAL A 12 -12.37 23.85 -62.57
C VAL A 12 -12.49 22.34 -62.33
N HIS A 13 -11.77 21.80 -61.35
CA HIS A 13 -11.93 20.42 -60.90
C HIS A 13 -13.18 20.32 -60.02
N LEU A 14 -14.31 19.93 -60.63
CA LEU A 14 -15.54 19.59 -59.92
C LEU A 14 -15.38 18.27 -59.16
N THR A 15 -15.96 18.16 -57.97
CA THR A 15 -16.13 16.87 -57.28
C THR A 15 -17.08 15.95 -58.07
N ALA A 16 -17.09 14.65 -57.79
CA ALA A 16 -17.97 13.70 -58.50
C ALA A 16 -19.46 14.09 -58.39
N GLU A 17 -19.88 14.61 -57.23
CA GLU A 17 -21.25 15.10 -57.00
C GLU A 17 -21.53 16.39 -57.77
N GLU A 18 -20.61 17.35 -57.75
CA GLU A 18 -20.74 18.61 -58.50
C GLU A 18 -20.72 18.37 -60.01
N HIS A 19 -19.92 17.42 -60.49
CA HIS A 19 -19.88 17.02 -61.90
C HIS A 19 -21.17 16.32 -62.34
N LEU A 20 -21.73 15.45 -61.50
CA LEU A 20 -23.03 14.84 -61.76
C LEU A 20 -24.15 15.90 -61.78
N ALA A 21 -24.13 16.85 -60.84
CA ALA A 21 -25.11 17.92 -60.74
C ALA A 21 -25.06 18.87 -61.96
N ASP A 22 -23.86 19.20 -62.43
CA ASP A 22 -23.65 19.99 -63.65
C ASP A 22 -24.23 19.29 -64.89
N LEU A 23 -23.88 18.01 -65.09
CA LEU A 23 -24.40 17.23 -66.22
C LEU A 23 -25.93 17.08 -66.19
N GLN A 24 -26.53 16.94 -65.00
CA GLN A 24 -27.97 16.90 -64.83
C GLN A 24 -28.63 18.26 -65.16
N ALA A 25 -28.05 19.37 -64.71
CA ALA A 25 -28.54 20.71 -64.99
C ALA A 25 -28.50 21.03 -66.49
N ARG A 26 -27.41 20.66 -67.18
CA ARG A 26 -27.26 20.82 -68.63
C ARG A 26 -28.31 20.01 -69.41
N ALA A 27 -28.54 18.75 -69.02
CA ALA A 27 -29.58 17.92 -69.62
C ALA A 27 -31.00 18.50 -69.42
N LEU A 28 -31.29 19.07 -68.24
CA LEU A 28 -32.58 19.74 -67.95
C LEU A 28 -32.78 21.03 -68.75
N ASN A 29 -31.70 21.74 -69.06
CA ASN A 29 -31.71 22.97 -69.86
C ASN A 29 -31.75 22.71 -71.38
N GLY A 30 -31.77 21.44 -71.81
CA GLY A 30 -31.85 21.04 -73.23
C GLY A 30 -30.51 21.05 -73.97
N GLU A 31 -29.39 21.12 -73.24
CA GLU A 31 -28.06 20.96 -73.84
C GLU A 31 -27.76 19.49 -74.18
N PRO A 32 -26.94 19.22 -75.21
CA PRO A 32 -26.55 17.85 -75.54
C PRO A 32 -25.64 17.27 -74.43
N VAL A 33 -26.11 16.19 -73.81
CA VAL A 33 -25.36 15.40 -72.82
C VAL A 33 -25.41 13.92 -73.23
N GLU A 34 -24.24 13.30 -73.35
CA GLU A 34 -24.13 11.88 -73.68
C GLU A 34 -24.56 11.00 -72.50
N ALA A 35 -25.33 9.94 -72.78
CA ALA A 35 -25.82 9.03 -71.75
C ALA A 35 -24.68 8.32 -71.00
N SER A 36 -23.55 8.05 -71.68
CA SER A 36 -22.34 7.48 -71.08
C SER A 36 -21.71 8.43 -70.05
N ALA A 37 -21.63 9.73 -70.34
CA ALA A 37 -21.08 10.72 -69.41
C ALA A 37 -21.91 10.82 -68.12
N LEU A 38 -23.23 10.76 -68.24
CA LEU A 38 -24.16 10.70 -67.10
C LEU A 38 -24.00 9.41 -66.28
N ALA A 39 -23.79 8.27 -66.94
CA ALA A 39 -23.56 7.00 -66.27
C ALA A 39 -22.21 6.95 -65.54
N GLU A 40 -21.15 7.46 -66.17
CA GLU A 40 -19.81 7.58 -65.58
C GLU A 40 -19.81 8.50 -64.35
N ALA A 41 -20.49 9.66 -64.42
CA ALA A 41 -20.61 10.57 -63.28
C ALA A 41 -21.37 9.94 -62.10
N ARG A 42 -22.45 9.18 -62.37
CA ARG A 42 -23.17 8.42 -61.32
C ARG A 42 -22.29 7.35 -60.68
N ALA A 43 -21.55 6.60 -61.49
CA ALA A 43 -20.64 5.57 -61.00
C ALA A 43 -19.49 6.18 -60.17
N ALA A 44 -19.01 7.38 -60.53
CA ALA A 44 -18.00 8.10 -59.75
C ALA A 44 -18.52 8.52 -58.37
N VAL A 45 -19.75 9.04 -58.28
CA VAL A 45 -20.41 9.36 -56.99
C VAL A 45 -20.59 8.12 -56.13
N GLU A 46 -21.07 7.01 -56.70
CA GLU A 46 -21.25 5.75 -55.98
C GLU A 46 -19.92 5.21 -55.45
N LEU A 47 -18.87 5.26 -56.27
CA LEU A 47 -17.53 4.84 -55.88
C LEU A 47 -16.96 5.69 -54.74
N ASP A 48 -17.14 7.01 -54.78
CA ASP A 48 -16.68 7.90 -53.70
C ASP A 48 -17.48 7.68 -52.41
N GLY A 49 -18.78 7.40 -52.50
CA GLY A 49 -19.59 6.94 -51.37
C GLY A 49 -19.05 5.66 -50.73
N LEU A 50 -18.72 4.64 -51.54
CA LEU A 50 -18.12 3.40 -51.05
C LEU A 50 -16.72 3.61 -50.44
N LYS A 51 -15.91 4.50 -51.00
CA LYS A 51 -14.61 4.86 -50.41
C LYS A 51 -14.77 5.53 -49.05
N ALA A 52 -15.69 6.49 -48.95
CA ALA A 52 -15.97 7.21 -47.71
C ALA A 52 -16.49 6.27 -46.62
N GLU A 53 -17.42 5.37 -46.97
CA GLU A 53 -17.92 4.35 -46.04
C GLU A 53 -16.81 3.38 -45.62
N GLY A 54 -15.98 2.94 -46.57
CA GLY A 54 -14.82 2.10 -46.30
C GLY A 54 -13.82 2.75 -45.35
N GLN A 55 -13.58 4.06 -45.49
CA GLN A 55 -12.72 4.82 -44.60
C GLN A 55 -13.32 4.95 -43.19
N SER A 56 -14.60 5.32 -43.09
CA SER A 56 -15.31 5.43 -41.81
C SER A 56 -15.28 4.12 -41.02
N ARG A 57 -15.47 2.97 -41.69
CA ARG A 57 -15.36 1.65 -41.08
C ARG A 57 -13.96 1.38 -40.53
N ARG A 58 -12.90 1.73 -41.27
CA ARG A 58 -11.51 1.57 -40.82
C ARG A 58 -11.20 2.46 -39.61
N ASP A 59 -11.63 3.70 -39.63
CA ASP A 59 -11.40 4.65 -38.52
C ASP A 59 -12.09 4.17 -37.24
N ARG A 60 -13.33 3.65 -37.38
CA ARG A 60 -14.05 3.04 -36.25
C ARG A 60 -13.33 1.82 -35.68
N GLN A 61 -12.86 0.91 -36.54
CA GLN A 61 -12.09 -0.26 -36.10
C GLN A 61 -10.79 0.13 -35.41
N ALA A 62 -10.08 1.14 -35.93
CA ALA A 62 -8.87 1.65 -35.31
C ALA A 62 -9.14 2.24 -33.91
N ALA A 63 -10.23 3.00 -33.76
CA ALA A 63 -10.65 3.56 -32.48
C ALA A 63 -11.04 2.46 -31.47
N GLU A 64 -11.79 1.45 -31.89
CA GLU A 64 -12.17 0.30 -31.06
C GLU A 64 -10.92 -0.49 -30.61
N HIS A 65 -9.98 -0.73 -31.53
CA HIS A 65 -8.71 -1.38 -31.21
C HIS A 65 -7.87 -0.57 -30.22
N ALA A 66 -7.75 0.74 -30.43
CA ALA A 66 -7.03 1.63 -29.52
C ALA A 66 -7.66 1.65 -28.11
N ALA A 67 -8.99 1.63 -28.02
CA ALA A 67 -9.70 1.58 -26.74
C ALA A 67 -9.46 0.25 -26.00
N LEU A 68 -9.46 -0.88 -26.72
CA LEU A 68 -9.13 -2.19 -26.14
C LEU A 68 -7.69 -2.25 -25.64
N GLN A 69 -6.74 -1.70 -26.40
CA GLN A 69 -5.34 -1.62 -25.98
C GLN A 69 -5.19 -0.77 -24.72
N ALA A 70 -5.80 0.42 -24.69
CA ALA A 70 -5.79 1.29 -23.51
C ALA A 70 -6.39 0.59 -22.27
N GLN A 71 -7.45 -0.20 -22.46
CA GLN A 71 -8.03 -0.99 -21.37
C GLN A 71 -7.07 -2.09 -20.88
N ALA A 72 -6.39 -2.79 -21.79
CA ALA A 72 -5.40 -3.82 -21.44
C ALA A 72 -4.21 -3.20 -20.67
N ASP A 73 -3.70 -2.07 -21.14
CA ASP A 73 -2.62 -1.34 -20.49
C ASP A 73 -3.02 -0.85 -19.10
N ALA A 74 -4.25 -0.35 -18.94
CA ALA A 74 -4.78 0.07 -17.65
C ALA A 74 -4.91 -1.12 -16.68
N LYS A 75 -5.38 -2.27 -17.15
CA LYS A 75 -5.46 -3.51 -16.34
C LYS A 75 -4.07 -3.97 -15.90
N ALA A 76 -3.08 -3.93 -16.80
CA ALA A 76 -1.69 -4.29 -16.46
C ALA A 76 -1.11 -3.35 -15.39
N LYS A 77 -1.28 -2.04 -15.57
CA LYS A 77 -0.85 -1.04 -14.57
C LYS A 77 -1.54 -1.24 -13.21
N ALA A 78 -2.84 -1.51 -13.21
CA ALA A 78 -3.57 -1.78 -11.97
C ALA A 78 -3.05 -3.05 -11.28
N ALA A 79 -2.77 -4.12 -12.03
CA ALA A 79 -2.17 -5.33 -11.49
C ALA A 79 -0.78 -5.08 -10.89
N THR A 80 0.06 -4.27 -11.55
CA THR A 80 1.36 -3.84 -11.01
C THR A 80 1.20 -3.06 -9.71
N ILE A 81 0.30 -2.08 -9.65
CA ILE A 81 0.05 -1.29 -8.43
C ILE A 81 -0.39 -2.20 -7.27
N VAL A 82 -1.29 -3.15 -7.52
CA VAL A 82 -1.74 -4.09 -6.49
C VAL A 82 -0.62 -5.05 -6.05
N ALA A 83 0.21 -5.50 -6.99
CA ALA A 83 1.37 -6.34 -6.68
C ALA A 83 2.46 -5.58 -5.89
N GLU A 84 2.68 -4.30 -6.19
CA GLU A 84 3.62 -3.43 -5.47
C GLU A 84 3.09 -3.08 -4.08
N ALA A 85 1.79 -2.84 -3.94
CA ALA A 85 1.10 -2.60 -2.67
C ALA A 85 0.82 -3.90 -1.88
N SER A 86 1.58 -4.97 -2.14
CA SER A 86 1.23 -6.31 -1.65
C SER A 86 1.17 -6.40 -0.13
N ALA A 87 0.18 -7.17 0.33
CA ALA A 87 0.09 -7.64 1.71
C ALA A 87 1.37 -8.38 2.16
N GLY A 88 2.18 -8.92 1.24
CA GLY A 88 3.45 -9.58 1.56
C GLY A 88 4.45 -8.65 2.25
N GLN A 89 4.54 -7.39 1.83
CA GLN A 89 5.39 -6.41 2.52
C GLN A 89 4.85 -6.08 3.92
N ALA A 90 3.53 -5.96 4.07
CA ALA A 90 2.89 -5.73 5.36
C ALA A 90 3.07 -6.93 6.32
N LEU A 91 2.98 -8.16 5.81
CA LEU A 91 3.23 -9.39 6.58
C LEU A 91 4.68 -9.50 7.03
N LYS A 92 5.64 -9.23 6.13
CA LYS A 92 7.06 -9.20 6.50
C LYS A 92 7.37 -8.13 7.56
N ALA A 93 6.72 -6.97 7.46
CA ALA A 93 6.83 -5.92 8.49
C ALA A 93 6.20 -6.36 9.82
N PHE A 94 5.07 -7.07 9.78
CA PHE A 94 4.43 -7.65 10.96
C PHE A 94 5.33 -8.69 11.65
N ASP A 95 5.92 -9.63 10.91
CA ASP A 95 6.87 -10.61 11.46
C ASP A 95 8.08 -9.91 12.09
N GLY A 96 8.58 -8.87 11.44
CA GLY A 96 9.63 -8.01 11.99
C GLY A 96 9.23 -7.33 13.31
N ALA A 97 7.97 -6.88 13.43
CA ALA A 97 7.45 -6.29 14.66
C ALA A 97 7.31 -7.32 15.79
N VAL A 98 6.84 -8.53 15.49
CA VAL A 98 6.78 -9.64 16.46
C VAL A 98 8.18 -9.97 16.98
N ALA A 99 9.15 -10.18 16.08
CA ALA A 99 10.53 -10.47 16.47
C ALA A 99 11.17 -9.34 17.29
N ALA A 100 10.80 -8.07 17.02
CA ALA A 100 11.27 -6.94 17.81
C ALA A 100 10.66 -6.93 19.22
N LEU A 101 9.37 -7.28 19.36
CA LEU A 101 8.70 -7.40 20.66
C LEU A 101 9.26 -8.57 21.48
N GLU A 102 9.59 -9.70 20.86
CA GLU A 102 10.25 -10.83 21.52
C GLU A 102 11.64 -10.44 22.06
N LYS A 103 12.42 -9.69 21.28
CA LYS A 103 13.72 -9.15 21.73
C LYS A 103 13.56 -8.18 22.90
N LEU A 104 12.53 -7.33 22.87
CA LEU A 104 12.22 -6.44 23.99
C LEU A 104 11.84 -7.23 25.24
N TYR A 105 10.99 -8.25 25.10
CA TYR A 105 10.64 -9.16 26.19
C TYR A 105 11.88 -9.80 26.81
N ALA A 106 12.75 -10.38 25.99
CA ALA A 106 13.98 -11.02 26.47
C ALA A 106 14.92 -10.02 27.18
N ALA A 107 15.03 -8.78 26.68
CA ALA A 107 15.82 -7.74 27.33
C ALA A 107 15.26 -7.35 28.70
N VAL A 108 13.93 -7.24 28.82
CA VAL A 108 13.26 -6.96 30.10
C VAL A 108 13.48 -8.11 31.10
N GLU A 109 13.36 -9.36 30.67
CA GLU A 109 13.62 -10.52 31.52
C GLU A 109 15.08 -10.58 31.97
N ASN A 110 16.04 -10.33 31.06
CA ASN A 110 17.46 -10.26 31.43
C ASN A 110 17.74 -9.19 32.49
N CYS A 111 17.08 -8.03 32.43
CA CYS A 111 17.17 -7.02 33.48
C CYS A 111 16.56 -7.49 34.81
N ASN A 112 15.43 -8.18 34.77
CA ASN A 112 14.79 -8.74 35.95
C ASN A 112 15.64 -9.85 36.60
N ASP A 113 16.29 -10.70 35.79
CA ASP A 113 17.22 -11.73 36.26
C ASP A 113 18.46 -11.13 36.90
N ALA A 114 18.97 -10.01 36.36
CA ALA A 114 20.07 -9.27 36.99
C ALA A 114 19.67 -8.75 38.38
N ILE A 115 18.43 -8.28 38.57
CA ILE A 115 17.91 -7.87 39.88
C ILE A 115 17.87 -9.07 40.84
N GLN A 116 17.41 -10.23 40.39
CA GLN A 116 17.43 -11.45 41.22
C GLN A 116 18.87 -11.87 41.56
N SER A 117 19.79 -11.78 40.61
CA SER A 117 21.20 -12.14 40.81
C SER A 117 21.87 -11.25 41.85
N VAL A 118 21.65 -9.93 41.76
CA VAL A 118 22.16 -8.98 42.77
C VAL A 118 21.58 -9.27 44.14
N ALA A 119 20.29 -9.57 44.22
CA ALA A 119 19.66 -9.93 45.49
C ALA A 119 20.23 -11.23 46.07
N GLY A 120 20.54 -12.23 45.24
CA GLY A 120 21.25 -13.45 45.65
C GLY A 120 22.64 -13.17 46.22
N VAL A 121 23.40 -12.26 45.59
CA VAL A 121 24.71 -11.82 46.12
C VAL A 121 24.55 -11.14 47.48
N PHE A 122 23.50 -10.33 47.66
CA PHE A 122 23.19 -9.72 48.96
C PHE A 122 22.83 -10.77 50.02
N ASP A 123 22.00 -11.76 49.69
CA ASP A 123 21.66 -12.86 50.59
C ASP A 123 22.91 -13.66 51.01
N GLU A 124 23.79 -14.01 50.05
CA GLU A 124 25.05 -14.71 50.32
C GLU A 124 26.01 -13.91 51.21
N ALA A 125 26.06 -12.58 51.01
CA ALA A 125 26.89 -11.67 51.79
C ALA A 125 26.25 -11.26 53.13
N GLY A 126 25.03 -11.72 53.44
CA GLY A 126 24.29 -11.32 54.63
C GLY A 126 23.79 -9.87 54.62
N VAL A 127 23.77 -9.22 53.45
CA VAL A 127 23.16 -7.90 53.24
C VAL A 127 21.65 -8.07 53.24
N ARG A 128 20.99 -7.59 54.30
CA ARG A 128 19.59 -7.95 54.59
C ARG A 128 18.58 -7.29 53.64
N CYS A 129 17.51 -8.04 53.36
CA CYS A 129 16.43 -7.66 52.46
C CYS A 129 15.27 -6.99 53.19
N GLN A 130 14.64 -6.00 52.55
CA GLN A 130 13.47 -5.29 53.03
C GLN A 130 12.18 -5.92 52.45
N SER A 131 11.10 -5.93 53.22
CA SER A 131 9.77 -6.27 52.70
C SER A 131 9.08 -5.06 52.06
N SER A 132 8.47 -5.24 50.89
CA SER A 132 7.67 -4.22 50.20
C SER A 132 6.32 -3.90 50.86
N SER A 133 5.80 -4.76 51.74
CA SER A 133 4.50 -4.59 52.42
C SER A 133 4.58 -3.89 53.78
N ALA A 134 5.78 -3.59 54.24
CA ALA A 134 6.08 -2.96 55.52
C ALA A 134 6.08 -1.43 55.39
N GLY A 135 4.89 -0.83 55.41
CA GLY A 135 4.71 0.62 55.43
C GLY A 135 5.06 1.23 56.78
N GLU A 136 6.34 1.31 57.13
CA GLU A 136 6.86 2.14 58.23
C GLU A 136 8.39 2.08 58.19
N ARG A 137 9.08 3.00 58.87
CA ARG A 137 10.54 2.99 59.00
C ARG A 137 10.98 1.73 59.78
N GLN A 138 11.02 0.59 59.12
CA GLN A 138 11.05 -0.69 59.79
C GLN A 138 12.46 -1.24 59.78
N ARG A 139 13.05 -1.14 60.97
CA ARG A 139 14.08 -2.04 61.43
C ARG A 139 13.60 -3.48 61.26
N ASP A 140 14.55 -4.40 61.09
CA ASP A 140 14.25 -5.82 60.95
C ASP A 140 13.55 -6.40 62.22
N PRO A 141 13.14 -7.69 62.23
CA PRO A 141 12.55 -8.33 63.41
C PRO A 141 13.45 -8.27 64.67
N ASP A 142 14.76 -8.06 64.48
CA ASP A 142 15.79 -7.95 65.52
C ASP A 142 16.15 -6.47 65.84
N ASN A 143 15.42 -5.51 65.28
CA ASN A 143 15.55 -4.07 65.49
C ASN A 143 16.84 -3.42 64.92
N HIS A 144 17.45 -3.98 63.88
CA HIS A 144 18.63 -3.42 63.18
C HIS A 144 18.29 -2.52 61.97
N LEU A 145 19.19 -1.59 61.64
CA LEU A 145 19.04 -0.67 60.50
C LEU A 145 19.49 -1.38 59.20
N VAL A 146 18.61 -1.39 58.20
CA VAL A 146 18.93 -1.76 56.81
C VAL A 146 19.97 -0.80 56.25
N ASP A 147 20.95 -1.29 55.50
CA ASP A 147 21.93 -0.43 54.83
C ASP A 147 21.19 0.48 53.81
N PRO A 148 21.22 1.82 54.00
CA PRO A 148 20.48 2.74 53.15
C PRO A 148 21.04 2.83 51.72
N GLN A 149 22.27 2.35 51.48
CA GLN A 149 22.95 2.31 50.20
C GLN A 149 22.81 0.96 49.49
N ASN A 150 22.77 -0.16 50.22
CA ASN A 150 22.74 -1.50 49.65
C ASN A 150 21.70 -2.40 50.33
N HIS A 151 20.61 -2.71 49.62
CA HIS A 151 19.61 -3.69 50.07
C HIS A 151 18.74 -4.17 48.91
N ALA A 152 18.16 -5.36 49.05
CA ALA A 152 17.09 -5.82 48.16
C ALA A 152 15.71 -5.56 48.78
N VAL A 153 14.67 -5.49 47.96
CA VAL A 153 13.28 -5.41 48.40
C VAL A 153 12.52 -6.59 47.82
N ALA A 154 11.92 -7.41 48.68
CA ALA A 154 11.13 -8.59 48.31
C ALA A 154 9.63 -8.29 48.31
N ASP A 155 8.91 -8.88 47.36
CA ASP A 155 7.46 -9.02 47.42
C ASP A 155 7.10 -10.32 48.15
N LEU A 156 6.66 -10.15 49.41
CA LEU A 156 6.24 -11.27 50.25
C LEU A 156 4.88 -11.84 49.84
N ILE A 157 4.07 -11.08 49.09
CA ILE A 157 2.76 -11.54 48.59
C ILE A 157 2.95 -12.37 47.30
N GLY A 158 3.96 -12.02 46.50
CA GLY A 158 4.34 -12.68 45.25
C GLY A 158 5.24 -13.92 45.37
N GLY A 159 5.32 -14.55 46.54
CA GLY A 159 6.09 -15.79 46.72
C GLY A 159 7.61 -15.61 46.84
N GLY A 160 8.08 -14.45 47.31
CA GLY A 160 9.51 -14.24 47.62
C GLY A 160 10.35 -13.73 46.45
N THR A 161 9.74 -13.18 45.40
CA THR A 161 10.48 -12.56 44.31
C THR A 161 10.94 -11.15 44.68
N TYR A 162 12.19 -10.81 44.35
CA TYR A 162 12.70 -9.46 44.53
C TYR A 162 12.08 -8.49 43.52
N VAL A 163 11.57 -7.35 44.00
CA VAL A 163 10.93 -6.30 43.19
C VAL A 163 11.82 -5.10 42.93
N SER A 164 12.88 -4.93 43.72
CA SER A 164 13.94 -3.96 43.42
C SER A 164 15.20 -4.25 44.22
N VAL A 165 16.33 -3.76 43.74
CA VAL A 165 17.59 -3.70 44.50
C VAL A 165 18.10 -2.28 44.53
N LYS A 166 18.78 -1.90 45.62
CA LYS A 166 19.56 -0.68 45.71
C LYS A 166 21.03 -1.04 45.80
N VAL A 167 21.85 -0.44 44.94
CA VAL A 167 23.30 -0.62 44.89
C VAL A 167 23.92 0.76 44.87
N ASP A 168 24.80 1.05 45.83
CA ASP A 168 25.46 2.35 45.99
C ASP A 168 24.48 3.54 45.97
N GLY A 169 23.32 3.37 46.62
CA GLY A 169 22.29 4.40 46.69
C GLY A 169 21.37 4.50 45.47
N LYS A 170 21.66 3.80 44.37
CA LYS A 170 20.84 3.79 43.15
C LYS A 170 19.88 2.60 43.15
N THR A 171 18.60 2.88 42.94
CA THR A 171 17.53 1.87 42.91
C THR A 171 17.30 1.35 41.50
N TYR A 172 17.20 0.04 41.37
CA TYR A 172 16.85 -0.70 40.17
C TYR A 172 15.57 -1.48 40.44
N GLY A 173 14.48 -1.09 39.80
CA GLY A 173 13.17 -1.73 39.97
C GLY A 173 12.93 -2.81 38.92
N ARG A 174 12.16 -3.82 39.30
CA ARG A 174 11.65 -4.83 38.38
C ARG A 174 10.83 -4.15 37.30
N LEU A 175 11.08 -4.54 36.06
CA LEU A 175 10.43 -3.98 34.90
C LEU A 175 9.22 -4.85 34.51
N ARG A 176 8.11 -4.21 34.14
CA ARG A 176 6.93 -4.89 33.62
C ARG A 176 6.92 -4.80 32.09
N THR A 177 7.03 -5.94 31.42
CA THR A 177 7.10 -5.97 29.95
C THR A 177 5.89 -5.31 29.28
N SER A 178 4.70 -5.43 29.87
CA SER A 178 3.47 -4.78 29.37
C SER A 178 3.57 -3.25 29.34
N GLU A 179 4.25 -2.63 30.31
CA GLU A 179 4.44 -1.17 30.35
C GLU A 179 5.42 -0.72 29.27
N TRP A 180 6.50 -1.47 29.05
CA TRP A 180 7.48 -1.19 28.00
C TRP A 180 6.92 -1.37 26.59
N VAL A 181 6.14 -2.44 26.37
CA VAL A 181 5.42 -2.66 25.11
C VAL A 181 4.39 -1.55 24.89
N GLY A 182 3.63 -1.18 25.94
CA GLY A 182 2.69 -0.06 25.88
C GLY A 182 3.36 1.26 25.51
N HIS A 183 4.54 1.56 26.10
CA HIS A 183 5.31 2.75 25.77
C HIS A 183 5.83 2.73 24.32
N ALA A 184 6.31 1.58 23.84
CA ALA A 184 6.75 1.44 22.45
C ALA A 184 5.58 1.70 21.47
N LEU A 185 4.39 1.18 21.76
CA LEU A 185 3.19 1.40 20.94
C LEU A 185 2.76 2.88 20.94
N ASP A 186 2.77 3.56 22.10
CA ASP A 186 2.45 4.99 22.21
C ASP A 186 3.44 5.86 21.40
N GLN A 187 4.74 5.53 21.45
CA GLN A 187 5.77 6.23 20.66
C GLN A 187 5.55 6.06 19.15
N VAL A 188 5.18 4.87 18.70
CA VAL A 188 4.81 4.63 17.30
C VAL A 188 3.57 5.43 16.94
N ALA A 189 2.51 5.38 17.77
CA ALA A 189 1.28 6.13 17.51
C ALA A 189 1.52 7.64 17.39
N LYS A 190 2.31 8.24 18.28
CA LYS A 190 2.64 9.66 18.24
C LYS A 190 3.40 10.07 16.98
N ARG A 191 4.26 9.20 16.44
CA ARG A 191 5.03 9.47 15.22
C ARG A 191 4.20 9.39 13.94
N HIS A 192 3.02 8.81 14.00
CA HIS A 192 2.15 8.56 12.84
C HIS A 192 0.79 9.26 12.96
N ASP A 193 0.70 10.35 13.74
CA ASP A 193 -0.53 11.13 13.97
C ASP A 193 -1.71 10.29 14.53
N GLY A 194 -1.37 9.27 15.32
CA GLY A 194 -2.29 8.29 15.89
C GLY A 194 -2.24 6.94 15.17
N LEU A 195 -2.66 5.88 15.87
CA LEU A 195 -2.99 4.61 15.24
C LEU A 195 -4.51 4.55 15.12
N PRO A 196 -5.10 4.64 13.91
CA PRO A 196 -6.50 4.29 13.75
C PRO A 196 -6.58 2.79 14.02
N ILE A 197 -7.04 2.40 15.21
CA ILE A 197 -7.34 1.01 15.55
C ILE A 197 -8.80 0.78 15.15
N PRO A 198 -9.11 0.27 13.95
CA PRO A 198 -10.46 -0.21 13.68
C PRO A 198 -10.73 -1.39 14.62
N TYR A 199 -11.88 -1.37 15.28
CA TYR A 199 -12.38 -2.41 16.18
C TYR A 199 -11.95 -3.83 15.77
N ALA A 200 -11.45 -4.60 16.75
CA ALA A 200 -10.77 -5.89 16.59
C ALA A 200 -11.42 -6.96 15.67
N PRO A 201 -12.76 -7.06 15.51
CA PRO A 201 -13.35 -8.02 14.56
C PRO A 201 -13.10 -7.65 13.09
N ALA A 202 -12.75 -6.40 12.79
CA ALA A 202 -12.63 -5.89 11.42
C ALA A 202 -11.25 -6.13 10.79
N ILE A 203 -10.19 -6.35 11.58
CA ILE A 203 -8.84 -6.60 11.04
C ILE A 203 -8.79 -7.98 10.37
N GLN A 204 -9.43 -8.99 10.97
CA GLN A 204 -9.52 -10.34 10.40
C GLN A 204 -10.36 -10.41 9.11
N SER A 205 -11.45 -9.63 9.02
CA SER A 205 -12.32 -9.63 7.84
C SER A 205 -11.82 -8.75 6.69
N ARG A 206 -11.10 -7.65 6.98
CA ARG A 206 -10.59 -6.72 5.96
C ARG A 206 -9.29 -7.14 5.30
N LEU A 207 -8.49 -7.97 5.95
CA LEU A 207 -7.25 -8.46 5.36
C LEU A 207 -7.48 -9.56 4.31
N GLY A 208 -8.68 -10.17 4.21
CA GLY A 208 -8.93 -11.28 3.29
C GLY A 208 -8.04 -12.52 3.52
N LEU A 209 -7.24 -12.49 4.59
CA LEU A 209 -6.34 -13.54 5.01
C LEU A 209 -7.15 -14.50 5.88
N SER A 210 -7.83 -15.45 5.25
CA SER A 210 -7.99 -16.75 5.89
C SER A 210 -6.60 -17.19 6.33
N ARG A 211 -6.44 -17.53 7.62
CA ARG A 211 -5.18 -18.08 8.17
C ARG A 211 -4.60 -19.05 7.13
N PRO A 212 -3.38 -18.84 6.61
CA PRO A 212 -2.82 -19.75 5.62
C PRO A 212 -2.91 -21.15 6.19
N SER A 213 -3.47 -22.06 5.39
CA SER A 213 -3.62 -23.45 5.76
C SER A 213 -2.26 -24.00 6.17
N ASN A 214 -2.23 -25.02 7.03
CA ASN A 214 -0.97 -25.68 7.41
C ASN A 214 -0.18 -26.18 6.18
N ALA A 215 -0.83 -26.35 5.02
CA ALA A 215 -0.21 -26.66 3.75
C ALA A 215 0.60 -25.47 3.17
N GLU A 216 0.05 -24.25 3.21
CA GLU A 216 0.74 -23.03 2.74
C GLU A 216 1.91 -22.64 3.65
N LEU A 217 1.82 -22.93 4.95
CA LEU A 217 2.94 -22.78 5.89
C LEU A 217 4.04 -23.83 5.69
N ALA A 218 3.69 -25.06 5.29
CA ALA A 218 4.65 -26.12 5.04
C ALA A 218 5.47 -25.87 3.76
N GLU A 219 4.84 -25.34 2.71
CA GLU A 219 5.50 -25.01 1.44
C GLU A 219 6.48 -23.83 1.58
N HIS A 220 6.17 -22.85 2.44
CA HIS A 220 7.04 -21.70 2.66
C HIS A 220 8.26 -21.99 3.57
N LEU A 221 8.18 -23.03 4.41
CA LEU A 221 9.25 -23.47 5.31
C LEU A 221 10.15 -24.56 4.70
N SER A 222 9.84 -25.02 3.48
CA SER A 222 10.61 -26.04 2.76
C SER A 222 11.33 -25.51 1.50
N ALA A 223 11.31 -24.20 1.26
CA ALA A 223 12.09 -23.49 0.25
C ALA A 223 13.14 -22.57 0.92
#